data_AF-A0A7Y3B7D3-F1
#
_entry.id   AF-A0A7Y3B7D3-F1
#
_cell.length_a   1.000
_cell.length_b   1.000
_cell.length_c   1.000
_cell.angle_alpha   90.00
_cell.angle_beta   90.00
_cell.angle_gamma   90.00
#
_symmetry.space_group_name_H-M   'P 1'
#
loop_
_entity.id
_entity.type
_entity.pdbx_description
1 polymer ?
#
loop_
_entity_poly.entity_id
_entity_poly.type
_entity_poly.pdbx_seq_one_letter_code
_entity_poly.pdbx_strand_id
1 'polypeptide(L)'
;MKRTALLVAIALLATACNGAAAPTVPAGTEPVVRVLDGDSLVVDVGGTETEVRLLGINTPERDECFDQEARARARELAGERVRLAGGDTDRFGRLLAYAYTEDGTLINQQLVAEGMALALSTDHALEADFKAAEQDAFDERLGRWQTDACGPPGDTDLAIEELNYDAPGDDSQNSNGEWIDIINEGSNATALGGWSIQDESSSHRFRFPDGFVLSSGARVRISSGCGTPSADHLFWGECDGDAVWSNSGDTAYLLDVSGNVVDRFAF
;
A
#
# COMPACT_ATOMS: atom_id res chain seq x y z
N MET A 1 -53.48 -8.23 16.24
CA MET A 1 -52.71 -7.11 16.85
C MET A 1 -51.99 -6.38 15.71
N LYS A 2 -52.37 -5.13 15.44
CA LYS A 2 -51.82 -4.32 14.33
C LYS A 2 -50.45 -3.78 14.78
N ARG A 3 -49.39 -4.04 14.03
CA ARG A 3 -48.06 -3.45 14.25
C ARG A 3 -48.03 -2.07 13.59
N THR A 4 -48.02 -1.03 14.41
CA THR A 4 -47.87 0.37 13.98
C THR A 4 -46.38 0.62 13.71
N ALA A 5 -46.01 0.94 12.47
CA ALA A 5 -44.64 1.36 12.14
C ALA A 5 -44.51 2.87 12.38
N LEU A 6 -43.57 3.26 13.24
CA LEU A 6 -43.22 4.65 13.52
C LEU A 6 -42.13 5.06 12.52
N LEU A 7 -42.45 5.99 11.62
CA LEU A 7 -41.49 6.62 10.71
C LEU A 7 -40.67 7.66 11.50
N VAL A 8 -39.41 7.35 11.79
CA VAL A 8 -38.43 8.33 12.29
C VAL A 8 -37.79 8.98 11.06
N ALA A 9 -38.08 10.25 10.83
CA ALA A 9 -37.38 11.06 9.83
C ALA A 9 -36.00 11.40 10.39
N ILE A 10 -34.96 10.71 9.93
CA ILE A 10 -33.56 11.05 10.19
C ILE A 10 -33.22 12.23 9.28
N ALA A 11 -33.06 13.42 9.86
CA ALA A 11 -32.49 14.56 9.16
C ALA A 11 -31.00 14.29 8.93
N LEU A 12 -30.62 14.00 7.69
CA LEU A 12 -29.21 14.00 7.27
C LEU A 12 -28.67 15.42 7.40
N LEU A 13 -27.94 15.69 8.48
CA LEU A 13 -27.00 16.79 8.53
C LEU A 13 -25.86 16.44 7.57
N ALA A 14 -25.84 17.07 6.39
CA ALA A 14 -24.69 17.03 5.51
C ALA A 14 -23.55 17.79 6.18
N THR A 15 -22.69 17.07 6.88
CA THR A 15 -21.40 17.59 7.33
C THR A 15 -20.59 17.90 6.07
N ALA A 16 -20.30 19.17 5.83
CA ALA A 16 -19.40 19.55 4.76
C ALA A 16 -18.01 18.95 5.06
N CYS A 17 -17.57 17.98 4.25
CA CYS A 17 -16.20 17.51 4.28
C CYS A 17 -15.31 18.70 3.92
N ASN A 18 -14.56 19.19 4.90
CA ASN A 18 -13.48 20.14 4.70
C ASN A 18 -12.28 19.36 4.12
N GLY A 19 -12.42 18.85 2.90
CA GLY A 19 -11.30 18.24 2.17
C GLY A 19 -10.27 19.33 1.84
N ALA A 20 -9.00 19.08 2.13
CA ALA A 20 -7.92 19.94 1.66
C ALA A 20 -8.04 20.11 0.14
N ALA A 21 -7.95 21.34 -0.36
CA ALA A 21 -8.02 21.57 -1.79
C ALA A 21 -6.81 20.89 -2.46
N ALA A 22 -7.07 20.19 -3.56
CA ALA A 22 -6.01 19.61 -4.40
C ALA A 22 -4.95 20.68 -4.73
N PRO A 23 -3.66 20.32 -4.73
CA PRO A 23 -2.60 21.23 -5.15
C PRO A 23 -2.91 21.77 -6.54
N THR A 24 -2.76 23.08 -6.70
CA THR A 24 -2.87 23.72 -8.01
C THR A 24 -1.69 23.28 -8.88
N VAL A 25 -1.97 22.86 -10.11
CA VAL A 25 -0.94 22.55 -11.10
C VAL A 25 -0.09 23.80 -11.39
N PRO A 26 1.23 23.78 -11.14
CA PRO A 26 2.11 24.93 -11.39
C PRO A 26 2.20 25.25 -12.88
N ALA A 27 2.49 26.50 -13.26
CA ALA A 27 2.68 26.84 -14.67
C ALA A 27 4.05 26.39 -15.22
N GLY A 28 5.09 26.37 -14.38
CA GLY A 28 6.45 26.01 -14.77
C GLY A 28 6.65 24.51 -14.96
N THR A 29 7.61 24.15 -15.81
CA THR A 29 8.04 22.75 -16.01
C THR A 29 9.54 22.63 -15.77
N GLU A 30 9.96 21.54 -15.15
CA GLU A 30 11.36 21.19 -14.91
C GLU A 30 11.78 20.04 -15.85
N PRO A 31 12.97 20.10 -16.48
CA PRO A 31 13.48 18.98 -17.28
C PRO A 31 13.64 17.72 -16.43
N VAL A 32 13.21 16.58 -16.96
CA VAL A 32 13.48 15.26 -16.37
C VAL A 32 14.87 14.82 -16.80
N VAL A 33 15.75 14.59 -15.82
CA VAL A 33 17.10 14.09 -16.04
C VAL A 33 17.10 12.56 -16.14
N ARG A 34 16.41 11.89 -15.20
CA ARG A 34 16.24 10.43 -15.21
C ARG A 34 15.11 9.98 -14.29
N VAL A 35 14.62 8.77 -14.54
CA VAL A 35 13.68 8.05 -13.67
C VAL A 35 14.42 6.92 -12.96
N LEU A 36 14.47 6.97 -11.63
CA LEU A 36 15.22 6.03 -10.78
C LEU A 36 14.43 4.71 -10.67
N ASP A 37 13.18 4.80 -10.22
CA ASP A 37 12.19 3.73 -10.06
C ASP A 37 10.78 4.29 -10.41
N GLY A 38 9.71 3.63 -9.97
CA GLY A 38 8.33 4.03 -10.31
C GLY A 38 7.83 5.29 -9.60
N ASP A 39 8.45 5.71 -8.50
CA ASP A 39 8.01 6.85 -7.69
C ASP A 39 9.12 7.87 -7.37
N SER A 40 10.30 7.69 -7.97
CA SER A 40 11.46 8.56 -7.76
C SER A 40 12.02 9.07 -9.09
N LEU A 41 12.00 10.40 -9.25
CA LEU A 41 12.51 11.13 -10.42
C LEU A 41 13.75 11.92 -10.04
N VAL A 42 14.60 12.22 -11.02
CA VAL A 42 15.60 13.28 -10.92
C VAL A 42 15.27 14.32 -11.96
N VAL A 43 15.10 15.57 -11.53
CA VAL A 43 14.78 16.72 -12.38
C VAL A 43 15.83 17.81 -12.24
N ASP A 44 15.93 18.69 -13.21
CA ASP A 44 16.77 19.89 -13.14
C ASP A 44 15.94 21.08 -12.63
N VAL A 45 16.08 21.44 -11.36
CA VAL A 45 15.44 22.63 -10.78
C VAL A 45 16.43 23.79 -10.79
N GLY A 46 16.28 24.70 -11.75
CA GLY A 46 17.10 25.92 -11.81
C GLY A 46 18.61 25.68 -11.99
N GLY A 47 19.01 24.61 -12.68
CA GLY A 47 20.40 24.22 -12.92
C GLY A 47 20.95 23.19 -11.92
N THR A 48 20.10 22.61 -11.07
CA THR A 48 20.49 21.65 -10.02
C THR A 48 19.71 20.35 -10.18
N GLU A 49 20.41 19.22 -10.35
CA GLU A 49 19.79 17.90 -10.28
C GLU A 49 19.21 17.68 -8.88
N THR A 50 17.89 17.55 -8.82
CA THR A 50 17.10 17.38 -7.60
C THR A 50 16.35 16.06 -7.69
N GLU A 51 16.53 15.20 -6.69
CA GLU A 51 15.73 13.98 -6.56
C GLU A 51 14.35 14.32 -6.00
N VAL A 52 13.32 13.76 -6.62
CA VAL A 52 11.91 13.97 -6.30
C VAL A 52 11.29 12.65 -5.94
N ARG A 53 10.75 12.54 -4.73
CA ARG A 53 9.90 11.41 -4.30
C ARG A 53 8.44 11.80 -4.51
N LEU A 54 7.73 11.00 -5.29
CA LEU A 54 6.31 11.18 -5.57
C LEU A 54 5.51 10.97 -4.28
N LEU A 55 4.79 12.03 -3.87
CA LEU A 55 3.97 12.03 -2.67
C LEU A 55 2.81 11.03 -2.75
N GLY A 56 2.49 10.42 -1.61
CA GLY A 56 1.28 9.62 -1.43
C GLY A 56 1.28 8.26 -2.11
N ILE A 57 2.38 7.86 -2.75
CA ILE A 57 2.47 6.59 -3.46
C ILE A 57 3.75 5.83 -3.12
N ASN A 58 3.68 4.51 -3.27
CA ASN A 58 4.84 3.63 -3.19
C ASN A 58 4.79 2.60 -4.32
N THR A 59 5.82 2.57 -5.14
CA THR A 59 5.98 1.56 -6.20
C THR A 59 6.77 0.37 -5.68
N PRO A 60 6.65 -0.82 -6.31
CA PRO A 60 7.48 -1.95 -5.94
C PRO A 60 8.97 -1.60 -5.95
N GLU A 61 9.68 -2.03 -4.92
CA GLU A 61 11.12 -1.81 -4.80
C GLU A 61 11.88 -2.59 -5.86
N ARG A 62 13.17 -2.26 -6.06
CA ARG A 62 13.99 -2.97 -7.05
C ARG A 62 13.96 -4.49 -6.80
N ASP A 63 13.81 -5.24 -7.89
CA ASP A 63 13.72 -6.69 -7.94
C ASP A 63 12.44 -7.27 -7.29
N GLU A 64 11.52 -6.43 -6.79
CA GLU A 64 10.16 -6.85 -6.47
C GLU A 64 9.34 -7.00 -7.76
N CYS A 65 8.28 -7.79 -7.71
CA CYS A 65 7.35 -7.90 -8.82
C CYS A 65 6.79 -6.53 -9.21
N PHE A 66 6.69 -6.26 -10.52
CA PHE A 66 6.19 -5.00 -11.11
C PHE A 66 7.12 -3.78 -11.00
N ASP A 67 8.35 -3.93 -10.49
CA ASP A 67 9.32 -2.82 -10.38
C ASP A 67 9.64 -2.17 -11.74
N GLN A 68 9.87 -2.99 -12.77
CA GLN A 68 10.24 -2.57 -14.11
C GLN A 68 9.06 -1.95 -14.86
N GLU A 69 7.87 -2.52 -14.72
CA GLU A 69 6.62 -2.03 -15.28
C GLU A 69 6.28 -0.65 -14.72
N ALA A 70 6.30 -0.52 -13.39
CA ALA A 70 6.04 0.75 -12.71
C ALA A 70 7.06 1.82 -13.13
N ARG A 71 8.35 1.49 -13.16
CA ARG A 71 9.41 2.38 -13.63
C ARG A 71 9.25 2.78 -15.09
N ALA A 72 8.90 1.84 -15.96
CA ALA A 72 8.70 2.10 -17.38
C ALA A 72 7.52 3.06 -17.57
N ARG A 73 6.42 2.85 -16.83
CA ARG A 73 5.25 3.71 -16.89
C ARG A 73 5.50 5.09 -16.33
N ALA A 74 6.20 5.20 -15.20
CA ALA A 74 6.62 6.49 -14.64
C ALA A 74 7.49 7.28 -15.64
N ARG A 75 8.40 6.60 -16.35
CA ARG A 75 9.21 7.22 -17.41
C ARG A 75 8.38 7.71 -18.58
N GLU A 76 7.39 6.94 -19.02
CA GLU A 76 6.50 7.34 -20.10
C GLU A 76 5.69 8.58 -19.73
N LEU A 77 5.08 8.58 -18.53
CA LEU A 77 4.29 9.69 -18.02
C LEU A 77 5.14 10.95 -17.81
N ALA A 78 6.31 10.81 -17.19
CA ALA A 78 7.19 11.95 -16.91
C ALA A 78 7.73 12.61 -18.19
N GLY A 79 7.97 11.83 -19.26
CA GLY A 79 8.49 12.35 -20.52
C GLY A 79 9.80 13.12 -20.37
N GLU A 80 9.93 14.23 -21.11
CA GLU A 80 11.11 15.10 -21.03
C GLU A 80 11.01 16.17 -19.94
N ARG A 81 9.79 16.50 -19.49
CA ARG A 81 9.52 17.60 -18.56
C ARG A 81 8.29 17.31 -17.71
N VAL A 82 8.35 17.72 -16.45
CA VAL A 82 7.25 17.60 -15.49
C VAL A 82 6.96 18.92 -14.81
N ARG A 83 5.77 19.06 -14.25
CA ARG A 83 5.43 20.14 -13.31
C ARG A 83 5.39 19.57 -11.91
N LEU A 84 5.91 20.31 -10.93
CA LEU A 84 6.04 19.82 -9.55
C LEU A 84 5.26 20.71 -8.58
N ALA A 85 4.21 20.16 -7.96
CA ALA A 85 3.50 20.80 -6.87
C ALA A 85 3.89 20.16 -5.53
N GLY A 86 4.58 20.91 -4.68
CA GLY A 86 5.16 20.44 -3.43
C GLY A 86 6.17 21.44 -2.90
N GLY A 87 6.94 21.08 -1.88
CA GLY A 87 7.94 22.02 -1.35
C GLY A 87 8.75 21.53 -0.14
N ASP A 88 8.30 20.50 0.56
CA ASP A 88 9.07 19.94 1.66
C ASP A 88 10.11 18.94 1.16
N THR A 89 11.17 18.79 1.94
CA THR A 89 12.24 17.83 1.68
C THR A 89 12.22 16.79 2.78
N ASP A 90 12.38 15.52 2.43
CA ASP A 90 12.49 14.46 3.43
C ASP A 90 13.87 14.45 4.12
N ARG A 91 14.04 13.54 5.09
CA ARG A 91 15.31 13.38 5.84
C ARG A 91 16.51 12.99 4.96
N PHE A 92 16.26 12.53 3.73
CA PHE A 92 17.29 12.10 2.77
C PHE A 92 17.63 13.18 1.76
N GLY A 93 16.97 14.34 1.81
CA GLY A 93 17.22 15.44 0.87
C GLY A 93 16.39 15.37 -0.41
N ARG A 94 15.39 14.47 -0.49
CA ARG A 94 14.51 14.36 -1.67
C ARG A 94 13.36 15.35 -1.55
N LEU A 95 13.05 16.04 -2.64
CA LEU A 95 11.89 16.90 -2.74
C LEU A 95 10.61 16.02 -2.76
N LEU A 96 9.68 16.29 -1.85
CA LEU A 96 8.38 15.66 -1.83
C LEU A 96 7.41 16.44 -2.71
N ALA A 97 6.90 15.83 -3.78
CA ALA A 97 6.02 16.51 -4.71
C ALA A 97 4.97 15.60 -5.38
N TYR A 98 3.88 16.22 -5.80
CA TYR A 98 3.03 15.74 -6.86
C TYR A 98 3.63 16.14 -8.21
N ALA A 99 3.80 15.18 -9.10
CA ALA A 99 4.29 15.42 -10.45
C ALA A 99 3.15 15.38 -11.45
N TYR A 100 3.15 16.33 -12.38
CA TYR A 100 2.21 16.39 -13.48
C TYR A 100 2.95 16.36 -14.81
N THR A 101 2.34 15.72 -15.79
CA THR A 101 2.74 15.82 -17.20
C THR A 101 2.59 17.26 -17.72
N GLU A 102 3.11 17.53 -18.92
CA GLU A 102 2.92 18.82 -19.60
C GLU A 102 1.47 19.11 -20.04
N ASP A 103 0.57 18.14 -20.04
CA ASP A 103 -0.86 18.36 -20.27
C ASP A 103 -1.69 18.46 -18.97
N GLY A 104 -1.06 18.28 -17.80
CA GLY A 104 -1.69 18.44 -16.50
C GLY A 104 -2.24 17.16 -15.88
N THR A 105 -1.97 15.99 -16.48
CA THR A 105 -2.25 14.69 -15.88
C THR A 105 -1.39 14.47 -14.64
N LEU A 106 -2.01 14.10 -13.51
CA LEU A 106 -1.31 13.80 -12.26
C LEU A 106 -0.68 12.40 -12.32
N ILE A 107 0.65 12.36 -12.37
CA ILE A 107 1.43 11.12 -12.54
C ILE A 107 1.22 10.19 -11.33
N ASN A 108 1.25 10.74 -10.11
CA ASN A 108 1.08 9.96 -8.88
C ASN A 108 -0.21 9.13 -8.91
N GLN A 109 -1.35 9.78 -9.16
CA GLN A 109 -2.65 9.12 -9.23
C GLN A 109 -2.75 8.17 -10.42
N GLN A 110 -2.18 8.54 -11.58
CA GLN A 110 -2.21 7.69 -12.76
C GLN A 110 -1.49 6.36 -12.54
N LEU A 111 -0.35 6.37 -11.84
CA LEU A 111 0.37 5.14 -11.48
C LEU A 111 -0.47 4.25 -10.56
N VAL A 112 -1.17 4.83 -9.58
CA VAL A 112 -2.07 4.07 -8.70
C VAL A 112 -3.25 3.50 -9.47
N ALA A 113 -3.91 4.31 -10.29
CA ALA A 113 -5.08 3.93 -11.09
C ALA A 113 -4.77 2.81 -12.10
N GLU A 114 -3.51 2.67 -12.52
CA GLU A 114 -3.06 1.61 -13.43
C GLU A 114 -2.50 0.38 -12.70
N GLY A 115 -2.55 0.36 -11.36
CA GLY A 115 -2.01 -0.74 -10.55
C GLY A 115 -0.48 -0.84 -10.58
N MET A 116 0.21 0.29 -10.78
CA MET A 116 1.69 0.38 -10.76
C MET A 116 2.24 0.78 -9.39
N ALA A 117 1.43 1.41 -8.56
CA ALA A 117 1.80 1.91 -7.23
C ALA A 117 0.72 1.60 -6.19
N LEU A 118 1.15 1.46 -4.95
CA LEU A 118 0.32 1.52 -3.76
C LEU A 118 -0.02 2.96 -3.40
N ALA A 119 -1.24 3.21 -2.93
CA ALA A 119 -1.63 4.47 -2.30
C ALA A 119 -1.26 4.46 -0.82
N LEU A 120 -0.61 5.51 -0.32
CA LEU A 120 -0.12 5.60 1.06
C LEU A 120 -1.07 6.37 1.98
N SER A 121 -1.32 5.85 3.18
CA SER A 121 -2.02 6.54 4.28
C SER A 121 -1.06 7.45 5.08
N THR A 122 -0.86 8.69 4.62
CA THR A 122 0.13 9.63 5.17
C THR A 122 -0.42 11.04 5.43
N ASP A 123 -1.75 11.19 5.47
CA ASP A 123 -2.48 12.46 5.61
C ASP A 123 -2.10 13.49 4.54
N HIS A 124 -1.85 13.02 3.32
CA HIS A 124 -1.52 13.90 2.20
C HIS A 124 -2.80 14.42 1.53
N ALA A 125 -2.72 15.61 0.91
CA ALA A 125 -3.89 16.33 0.40
C ALA A 125 -4.78 15.57 -0.63
N LEU A 126 -4.26 14.49 -1.24
CA LEU A 126 -4.95 13.71 -2.28
C LEU A 126 -5.18 12.25 -1.86
N GLU A 127 -5.06 11.92 -0.57
CA GLU A 127 -5.10 10.55 -0.08
C GLU A 127 -6.40 9.84 -0.43
N ALA A 128 -7.54 10.48 -0.19
CA ALA A 128 -8.84 9.92 -0.55
C ALA A 128 -8.96 9.59 -2.04
N ASP A 129 -8.41 10.44 -2.91
CA ASP A 129 -8.43 10.23 -4.36
C ASP A 129 -7.51 9.07 -4.79
N PHE A 130 -6.39 8.88 -4.10
CA PHE A 130 -5.45 7.80 -4.39
C PHE A 130 -5.97 6.45 -3.87
N LYS A 131 -6.53 6.42 -2.66
CA LYS A 131 -7.19 5.22 -2.11
C LYS A 131 -8.37 4.78 -2.97
N ALA A 132 -9.18 5.73 -3.46
CA ALA A 132 -10.25 5.42 -4.41
C ALA A 132 -9.70 4.84 -5.72
N ALA A 133 -8.65 5.44 -6.30
CA ALA A 133 -8.02 4.92 -7.52
C ALA A 133 -7.40 3.52 -7.33
N GLU A 134 -6.82 3.24 -6.17
CA GLU A 134 -6.29 1.91 -5.85
C GLU A 134 -7.40 0.88 -5.69
N GLN A 135 -8.52 1.27 -5.08
CA GLN A 135 -9.70 0.42 -4.97
C GLN A 135 -10.24 0.04 -6.36
N ASP A 136 -10.40 1.03 -7.25
CA ASP A 136 -10.84 0.80 -8.63
C ASP A 136 -9.85 -0.10 -9.38
N ALA A 137 -8.54 0.16 -9.29
CA ALA A 137 -7.51 -0.64 -9.95
C ALA A 137 -7.51 -2.11 -9.47
N PHE A 138 -7.78 -2.34 -8.18
CA PHE A 138 -7.89 -3.69 -7.62
C PHE A 138 -9.16 -4.41 -8.10
N ASP A 139 -10.31 -3.74 -8.06
CA ASP A 139 -11.59 -4.31 -8.49
C ASP A 139 -11.56 -4.65 -10.00
N GLU A 140 -10.88 -3.84 -10.80
CA GLU A 140 -10.68 -4.04 -12.23
C GLU A 140 -9.51 -4.98 -12.56
N ARG A 141 -8.76 -5.45 -11.56
CA ARG A 141 -7.58 -6.32 -11.72
C ARG A 141 -6.55 -5.73 -12.69
N LEU A 142 -6.20 -4.47 -12.48
CA LEU A 142 -5.20 -3.75 -13.28
C LEU A 142 -3.80 -3.91 -12.71
N GLY A 143 -2.80 -3.85 -13.58
CA GLY A 143 -1.39 -3.88 -13.18
C GLY A 143 -1.07 -5.05 -12.26
N ARG A 144 -0.48 -4.75 -11.10
CA ARG A 144 -0.06 -5.74 -10.09
C ARG A 144 -1.22 -6.48 -9.41
N TRP A 145 -2.46 -6.03 -9.60
CA TRP A 145 -3.66 -6.64 -9.00
C TRP A 145 -4.21 -7.81 -9.81
N GLN A 146 -3.67 -8.08 -11.00
CA GLN A 146 -3.93 -9.30 -11.75
C GLN A 146 -3.52 -10.52 -10.92
N THR A 147 -4.28 -11.61 -11.06
CA THR A 147 -4.06 -12.84 -10.28
C THR A 147 -2.74 -13.52 -10.59
N ASP A 148 -2.18 -13.29 -11.78
CA ASP A 148 -0.94 -13.88 -12.28
C ASP A 148 0.11 -12.83 -12.68
N ALA A 149 -0.04 -11.61 -12.14
CA ALA A 149 0.82 -10.46 -12.43
C ALA A 149 2.32 -10.79 -12.29
N CYS A 150 2.66 -11.57 -11.27
CA CYS A 150 4.01 -11.89 -10.85
C CYS A 150 4.46 -13.30 -11.22
N GLY A 151 3.61 -14.05 -11.93
CA GLY A 151 3.80 -15.45 -12.26
C GLY A 151 2.56 -16.28 -11.92
N PRO A 152 2.62 -17.61 -12.14
CA PRO A 152 1.48 -18.48 -11.89
C PRO A 152 0.92 -18.30 -10.47
N PRO A 153 -0.41 -18.14 -10.32
CA PRO A 153 -1.02 -17.97 -9.00
C PRO A 153 -0.86 -19.23 -8.16
N GLY A 154 -0.69 -19.05 -6.85
CA GLY A 154 -0.89 -20.14 -5.89
C GLY A 154 -2.32 -20.67 -5.94
N ASP A 155 -2.48 -21.99 -6.02
CA ASP A 155 -3.79 -22.66 -5.92
C ASP A 155 -4.19 -22.78 -4.44
N THR A 156 -4.88 -21.77 -3.92
CA THR A 156 -5.26 -21.71 -2.51
C THR A 156 -6.48 -20.83 -2.26
N ASP A 157 -7.16 -21.09 -1.14
CA ASP A 157 -8.19 -20.23 -0.58
C ASP A 157 -7.67 -19.67 0.77
N LEU A 158 -6.56 -18.92 0.72
CA LEU A 158 -6.00 -18.23 1.89
C LEU A 158 -6.56 -16.82 1.95
N ALA A 159 -6.90 -16.36 3.16
CA ALA A 159 -7.43 -15.02 3.38
C ALA A 159 -6.87 -14.40 4.67
N ILE A 160 -6.92 -13.07 4.73
CA ILE A 160 -6.74 -12.32 5.97
C ILE A 160 -8.06 -12.39 6.74
N GLU A 161 -8.08 -13.11 7.86
CA GLU A 161 -9.31 -13.29 8.67
C GLU A 161 -9.58 -12.06 9.54
N GLU A 162 -8.54 -11.59 10.23
CA GLU A 162 -8.64 -10.52 11.21
C GLU A 162 -7.31 -9.78 11.33
N LEU A 163 -7.37 -8.47 11.57
CA LEU A 163 -6.22 -7.62 11.81
C LEU A 163 -6.49 -6.74 13.03
N ASN A 164 -5.62 -6.84 14.02
CA ASN A 164 -5.61 -5.93 15.16
C ASN A 164 -4.44 -4.97 15.01
N TYR A 165 -4.75 -3.75 14.56
CA TYR A 165 -3.78 -2.71 14.25
C TYR A 165 -3.59 -1.70 15.39
N ASP A 166 -4.61 -1.45 16.22
CA ASP A 166 -4.57 -0.49 17.34
C ASP A 166 -4.62 -1.23 18.67
N ALA A 167 -3.44 -1.60 19.18
CA ALA A 167 -3.33 -2.26 20.46
C ALA A 167 -3.43 -1.24 21.61
N PRO A 168 -4.15 -1.54 22.72
CA PRO A 168 -4.20 -0.61 23.85
C PRO A 168 -2.81 -0.36 24.44
N GLY A 169 -2.33 0.89 24.41
CA GLY A 169 -1.06 1.28 25.00
C GLY A 169 -0.20 2.12 24.06
N ASP A 170 1.12 2.00 24.21
CA ASP A 170 2.11 2.52 23.28
C ASP A 170 2.66 1.33 22.49
N ASP A 171 2.44 1.32 21.18
CA ASP A 171 2.73 0.18 20.31
C ASP A 171 4.24 -0.11 20.21
N SER A 172 5.08 0.91 20.44
CA SER A 172 6.54 0.74 20.56
C SER A 172 6.97 -0.04 21.81
N GLN A 173 6.05 -0.27 22.75
CA GLN A 173 6.27 -1.03 23.99
C GLN A 173 5.38 -2.27 24.11
N ASN A 174 4.49 -2.50 23.13
CA ASN A 174 3.57 -3.62 23.07
C ASN A 174 3.41 -4.15 21.64
N SER A 175 4.52 -4.35 20.93
CA SER A 175 4.53 -4.75 19.51
C SER A 175 3.84 -6.10 19.25
N ASN A 176 3.63 -6.94 20.26
CA ASN A 176 2.83 -8.17 20.13
C ASN A 176 1.31 -7.94 20.26
N GLY A 177 0.90 -6.75 20.70
CA GLY A 177 -0.50 -6.32 20.73
C GLY A 177 -1.07 -6.15 19.33
N GLU A 178 -0.22 -5.77 18.38
CA GLU A 178 -0.50 -5.75 16.94
C GLU A 178 -0.31 -7.13 16.32
N TRP A 179 -1.29 -7.59 15.54
CA TRP A 179 -1.23 -8.90 14.88
C TRP A 179 -2.21 -9.03 13.74
N ILE A 180 -1.90 -9.96 12.83
CA ILE A 180 -2.74 -10.37 11.71
C ILE A 180 -2.99 -11.90 11.76
N ASP A 181 -4.24 -12.32 11.55
CA ASP A 181 -4.62 -13.72 11.44
C ASP A 181 -4.82 -14.08 9.97
N ILE A 182 -4.14 -15.13 9.52
CA ILE A 182 -4.33 -15.73 8.20
C ILE A 182 -5.09 -17.06 8.37
N ILE A 183 -6.16 -17.23 7.60
CA ILE A 183 -6.97 -18.45 7.59
C ILE A 183 -6.81 -19.19 6.26
N ASN A 184 -6.72 -20.52 6.32
CA ASN A 184 -6.89 -21.37 5.15
C ASN A 184 -8.36 -21.81 5.07
N GLU A 185 -9.15 -21.15 4.24
CA GLU A 185 -10.55 -21.48 4.00
C GLU A 185 -10.72 -22.67 3.04
N GLY A 186 -9.63 -23.09 2.42
CA GLY A 186 -9.59 -24.14 1.43
C GLY A 186 -9.76 -25.53 2.03
N SER A 187 -9.98 -26.51 1.15
CA SER A 187 -10.20 -27.91 1.55
C SER A 187 -8.90 -28.72 1.73
N ASN A 188 -7.75 -28.14 1.40
CA ASN A 188 -6.44 -28.78 1.44
C ASN A 188 -5.48 -28.01 2.35
N ALA A 189 -4.43 -28.68 2.84
CA ALA A 189 -3.34 -27.98 3.51
C ALA A 189 -2.49 -27.21 2.49
N THR A 190 -2.11 -25.97 2.82
CA THR A 190 -1.32 -25.09 1.94
C THR A 190 0.07 -24.90 2.51
N ALA A 191 1.09 -25.15 1.69
CA ALA A 191 2.48 -24.82 2.04
C ALA A 191 2.71 -23.33 1.82
N LEU A 192 3.10 -22.64 2.88
CA LEU A 192 3.27 -21.20 2.92
C LEU A 192 4.74 -20.77 2.90
N GLY A 193 5.68 -21.72 2.90
CA GLY A 193 7.11 -21.40 2.79
C GLY A 193 7.40 -20.48 1.60
N GLY A 194 7.94 -19.29 1.89
CA GLY A 194 8.25 -18.28 0.88
C GLY A 194 7.16 -17.25 0.59
N TRP A 195 5.92 -17.44 1.07
CA TRP A 195 4.85 -16.44 1.03
C TRP A 195 5.21 -15.25 1.93
N SER A 196 4.53 -14.12 1.71
CA SER A 196 4.80 -12.91 2.50
C SER A 196 3.57 -12.11 2.86
N ILE A 197 3.70 -11.30 3.91
CA ILE A 197 2.76 -10.24 4.28
C ILE A 197 3.54 -8.93 4.22
N GLN A 198 2.89 -7.86 3.74
CA GLN A 198 3.47 -6.52 3.73
C GLN A 198 2.40 -5.46 4.03
N ASP A 199 2.86 -4.30 4.45
CA ASP A 199 2.07 -3.07 4.53
C ASP A 199 2.28 -2.21 3.26
N GLU A 200 1.83 -0.95 3.31
CA GLU A 200 2.02 0.05 2.25
C GLU A 200 3.48 0.55 2.13
N SER A 201 4.30 0.33 3.16
CA SER A 201 5.70 0.77 3.21
C SER A 201 6.62 -0.05 2.29
N SER A 202 7.88 0.37 2.19
CA SER A 202 8.93 -0.40 1.53
C SER A 202 9.73 -1.31 2.48
N SER A 203 9.48 -1.27 3.79
CA SER A 203 10.33 -1.93 4.78
C SER A 203 9.68 -3.10 5.49
N HIS A 204 8.38 -3.04 5.78
CA HIS A 204 7.74 -4.13 6.51
C HIS A 204 7.38 -5.27 5.55
N ARG A 205 8.19 -6.34 5.62
CA ARG A 205 7.98 -7.59 4.87
C ARG A 205 8.12 -8.78 5.82
N PHE A 206 7.01 -9.44 6.14
CA PHE A 206 7.02 -10.73 6.80
C PHE A 206 7.20 -11.83 5.77
N ARG A 207 8.06 -12.81 6.03
CA ARG A 207 8.15 -14.01 5.21
C ARG A 207 7.83 -15.24 6.03
N PHE A 208 6.90 -16.05 5.54
CA PHE A 208 6.57 -17.32 6.16
C PHE A 208 7.79 -18.26 6.15
N PRO A 209 8.11 -18.92 7.28
CA PRO A 209 9.26 -19.81 7.37
C PRO A 209 9.20 -20.97 6.36
N ASP A 210 10.37 -21.39 5.87
CA ASP A 210 10.48 -22.55 4.99
C ASP A 210 9.84 -23.79 5.64
N GLY A 211 8.99 -24.48 4.88
CA GLY A 211 8.28 -25.67 5.34
C GLY A 211 7.08 -25.40 6.25
N PHE A 212 6.70 -24.14 6.51
CA PHE A 212 5.44 -23.84 7.19
C PHE A 212 4.25 -24.30 6.34
N VAL A 213 3.30 -25.00 6.97
CA VAL A 213 2.11 -25.54 6.33
C VAL A 213 0.89 -25.21 7.17
N LEU A 214 -0.09 -24.55 6.57
CA LEU A 214 -1.36 -24.26 7.22
C LEU A 214 -2.41 -25.27 6.79
N SER A 215 -2.92 -26.05 7.74
CA SER A 215 -3.96 -27.05 7.48
C SER A 215 -5.28 -26.40 7.06
N SER A 216 -6.10 -27.13 6.30
CA SER A 216 -7.46 -26.72 5.94
C SER A 216 -8.27 -26.33 7.20
N GLY A 217 -8.91 -25.17 7.16
CA GLY A 217 -9.69 -24.59 8.26
C GLY A 217 -8.88 -24.09 9.45
N ALA A 218 -7.55 -24.16 9.40
CA ALA A 218 -6.67 -23.65 10.45
C ALA A 218 -6.36 -22.17 10.24
N ARG A 219 -5.99 -21.51 11.35
CA ARG A 219 -5.50 -20.13 11.38
C ARG A 219 -4.08 -20.09 11.91
N VAL A 220 -3.32 -19.08 11.48
CA VAL A 220 -2.06 -18.70 12.08
C VAL A 220 -2.09 -17.21 12.40
N ARG A 221 -1.72 -16.88 13.63
CA ARG A 221 -1.51 -15.50 14.06
C ARG A 221 -0.08 -15.07 13.76
N ILE A 222 0.11 -13.88 13.24
CA ILE A 222 1.43 -13.26 13.10
C ILE A 222 1.39 -11.98 13.94
N SER A 223 2.12 -11.95 15.06
CA SER A 223 2.29 -10.75 15.88
C SER A 223 3.46 -9.90 15.37
N SER A 224 3.34 -8.58 15.39
CA SER A 224 4.39 -7.67 14.87
C SER A 224 5.69 -7.77 15.68
N GLY A 225 5.60 -8.01 16.99
CA GLY A 225 6.76 -8.13 17.87
C GLY A 225 7.50 -9.46 17.78
N CYS A 226 8.03 -9.89 18.93
CA CYS A 226 8.94 -11.03 19.04
C CYS A 226 8.44 -12.10 20.02
N GLY A 227 8.82 -13.35 19.73
CA GLY A 227 8.44 -14.51 20.52
C GLY A 227 9.07 -15.79 20.01
N THR A 228 8.63 -16.92 20.57
CA THR A 228 9.03 -18.25 20.08
C THR A 228 7.90 -18.80 19.22
N PRO A 229 8.13 -19.05 17.92
CA PRO A 229 7.06 -19.49 17.02
C PRO A 229 6.52 -20.88 17.40
N SER A 230 5.22 -21.07 17.16
CA SER A 230 4.49 -22.33 17.24
C SER A 230 3.85 -22.68 15.89
N ALA A 231 3.03 -23.72 15.84
CA ALA A 231 2.30 -24.10 14.63
C ALA A 231 1.20 -23.09 14.23
N ASP A 232 0.69 -22.33 15.19
CA ASP A 232 -0.46 -21.42 15.07
C ASP A 232 -0.13 -19.97 15.44
N HIS A 233 1.11 -19.67 15.83
CA HIS A 233 1.55 -18.32 16.19
C HIS A 233 3.00 -18.07 15.72
N LEU A 234 3.17 -17.08 14.85
CA LEU A 234 4.44 -16.57 14.34
C LEU A 234 4.65 -15.13 14.80
N PHE A 235 5.88 -14.64 14.61
CA PHE A 235 6.32 -13.33 15.06
C PHE A 235 7.10 -12.66 13.94
N TRP A 236 6.77 -11.40 13.64
CA TRP A 236 7.38 -10.63 12.57
C TRP A 236 8.82 -10.23 12.89
N GLY A 237 9.10 -9.96 14.17
CA GLY A 237 10.45 -9.70 14.66
C GLY A 237 10.73 -8.23 15.01
N GLU A 238 9.73 -7.35 14.98
CA GLU A 238 9.88 -5.92 15.31
C GLU A 238 9.81 -5.71 16.83
N CYS A 239 10.82 -6.21 17.58
CA CYS A 239 10.75 -6.26 19.05
C CYS A 239 10.76 -4.88 19.73
N ASP A 240 11.43 -3.90 19.09
CA ASP A 240 11.63 -2.53 19.57
C ASP A 240 11.56 -1.56 18.35
N GLY A 241 10.86 -1.97 17.29
CA GLY A 241 10.77 -1.28 16.00
C GLY A 241 9.61 -0.29 15.93
N ASP A 242 9.52 0.42 14.82
CA ASP A 242 8.32 1.20 14.49
C ASP A 242 7.12 0.24 14.35
N ALA A 243 5.91 0.73 14.63
CA ALA A 243 4.69 -0.06 14.47
C ALA A 243 4.57 -0.55 13.03
N VAL A 244 4.21 -1.83 12.85
CA VAL A 244 4.03 -2.42 11.51
C VAL A 244 2.72 -1.91 10.91
N TRP A 245 1.68 -1.76 11.74
CA TRP A 245 0.36 -1.32 11.32
C TRP A 245 0.11 0.11 11.80
N SER A 246 -0.20 1.01 10.87
CA SER A 246 -0.47 2.41 11.24
C SER A 246 -1.85 2.61 11.85
N ASN A 247 -1.92 3.19 13.05
CA ASN A 247 -3.19 3.53 13.73
C ASN A 247 -4.07 4.56 12.98
N SER A 248 -3.50 5.31 12.03
CA SER A 248 -4.25 6.27 11.21
C SER A 248 -4.76 5.70 9.89
N GLY A 249 -4.58 4.40 9.68
CA GLY A 249 -4.98 3.66 8.49
C GLY A 249 -3.78 3.10 7.73
N ASP A 250 -3.96 1.91 7.16
CA ASP A 250 -2.96 1.15 6.42
C ASP A 250 -3.66 0.04 5.61
N THR A 251 -2.89 -0.72 4.84
CA THR A 251 -3.38 -1.89 4.11
C THR A 251 -2.41 -3.04 4.25
N ALA A 252 -2.90 -4.15 4.80
CA ALA A 252 -2.17 -5.42 4.78
C ALA A 252 -2.38 -6.13 3.45
N TYR A 253 -1.31 -6.66 2.87
CA TYR A 253 -1.32 -7.47 1.66
C TYR A 253 -0.76 -8.85 1.95
N LEU A 254 -1.49 -9.90 1.57
CA LEU A 254 -1.01 -11.29 1.56
C LEU A 254 -0.54 -11.64 0.15
N LEU A 255 0.72 -12.07 0.01
CA LEU A 255 1.33 -12.37 -1.27
C LEU A 255 1.74 -13.85 -1.36
N ASP A 256 1.50 -14.44 -2.53
CA ASP A 256 2.01 -15.78 -2.84
C ASP A 256 3.53 -15.78 -3.12
N VAL A 257 4.10 -16.96 -3.34
CA VAL A 257 5.54 -17.12 -3.62
C VAL A 257 6.01 -16.43 -4.90
N SER A 258 5.11 -16.16 -5.84
CA SER A 258 5.42 -15.44 -7.07
C SER A 258 5.39 -13.93 -6.83
N GLY A 259 4.70 -13.45 -5.78
CA GLY A 259 4.47 -12.05 -5.46
C GLY A 259 3.08 -11.56 -5.87
N ASN A 260 2.16 -12.45 -6.28
CA ASN A 260 0.79 -12.05 -6.58
C ASN A 260 0.05 -11.71 -5.28
N VAL A 261 -0.77 -10.65 -5.32
CA VAL A 261 -1.65 -10.31 -4.19
C VAL A 261 -2.82 -11.29 -4.15
N VAL A 262 -2.87 -12.10 -3.10
CA VAL A 262 -3.92 -13.10 -2.86
C VAL A 262 -5.10 -12.47 -2.13
N ASP A 263 -4.82 -11.67 -1.11
CA ASP A 263 -5.83 -10.96 -0.34
C ASP A 263 -5.29 -9.63 0.21
N ARG A 264 -6.20 -8.70 0.55
CA ARG A 264 -5.85 -7.43 1.20
C ARG A 264 -6.88 -7.01 2.26
N PHE A 265 -6.41 -6.27 3.25
CA PHE A 265 -7.26 -5.71 4.30
C PHE A 265 -6.84 -4.26 4.59
N ALA A 266 -7.71 -3.31 4.23
CA ALA A 266 -7.54 -1.88 4.51
C ALA A 266 -8.43 -1.44 5.68
N PHE A 267 -7.95 -0.53 6.53
CA PHE A 267 -8.63 -0.11 7.77
C PHE A 267 -8.42 1.37 8.09
#